data_AF-A0A3P7MK65-F1
#
_entry.id   AF-A0A3P7MK65-F1
#
_cell.length_a   1.000
_cell.length_b   1.000
_cell.length_c   1.000
_cell.angle_alpha   90.00
_cell.angle_beta   90.00
_cell.angle_gamma   90.00
#
_symmetry.space_group_name_H-M   'P 1'
#
loop_
_entity.id
_entity.type
_entity.pdbx_description
1 polymer ?
#
loop_
_entity_poly.entity_id
_entity_poly.type
_entity_poly.pdbx_seq_one_letter_code
_entity_poly.pdbx_strand_id
1 'polypeptide(L)'
;QPGRKLRRRENRQKKALAISPRPVAGLLRYFVFSFVANVERLKEYKSKLILFPKKLSAPRKGDSNPEELKVAAQLHGDILPVSNVIDYEAPRAINEAEKKVEIYRHLRRLRADKKYAGIREKRAKEAAEENK
;
A
#
# COMPACT_ATOMS: atom_id res chain seq x y z
N GLN A 1 -1.48 9.09 -30.18
CA GLN A 1 -1.12 8.54 -31.50
C GLN A 1 -1.19 7.01 -31.51
N PRO A 2 -1.95 6.40 -32.45
CA PRO A 2 -2.24 4.96 -32.47
C PRO A 2 -1.01 4.08 -32.74
N GLY A 3 -0.11 4.47 -33.65
CA GLY A 3 1.10 3.69 -33.94
C GLY A 3 2.01 3.46 -32.73
N ARG A 4 2.12 4.45 -31.82
CA ARG A 4 2.86 4.28 -30.55
C ARG A 4 2.20 3.24 -29.63
N LYS A 5 0.87 3.10 -29.64
CA LYS A 5 0.15 2.11 -28.82
C LYS A 5 0.41 0.69 -29.34
N LEU A 6 0.38 0.47 -30.65
CA LEU A 6 0.68 -0.82 -31.28
C LEU A 6 2.09 -1.28 -30.97
N ARG A 7 3.10 -0.43 -31.21
CA ARG A 7 4.50 -0.73 -30.88
C ARG A 7 4.70 -1.12 -29.40
N ARG A 8 4.05 -0.40 -28.48
CA ARG A 8 4.10 -0.73 -27.03
C ARG A 8 3.42 -2.06 -26.69
N ARG A 9 2.39 -2.47 -27.44
CA ARG A 9 1.72 -3.77 -27.26
C ARG A 9 2.62 -4.90 -27.75
N GLU A 10 3.18 -4.78 -28.95
CA GLU A 10 4.10 -5.77 -29.52
C GLU A 10 5.33 -5.96 -28.64
N ASN A 11 5.94 -4.87 -28.16
CA ASN A 11 7.09 -4.95 -27.25
C ASN A 11 6.73 -5.66 -25.94
N ARG A 12 5.50 -5.47 -25.41
CA ARG A 12 5.03 -6.19 -24.23
C ARG A 12 4.85 -7.69 -24.50
N GLN A 13 4.32 -8.07 -25.66
CA GLN A 13 4.19 -9.47 -26.06
C GLN A 13 5.56 -10.14 -26.24
N LYS A 14 6.48 -9.48 -26.94
CA LYS A 14 7.88 -9.95 -27.08
C LYS A 14 8.56 -10.14 -25.73
N LYS A 15 8.40 -9.17 -24.81
CA LYS A 15 8.91 -9.28 -23.44
C LYS A 15 8.29 -10.45 -22.69
N ALA A 16 6.97 -10.63 -22.79
CA ALA A 16 6.24 -11.70 -22.11
C ALA A 16 6.75 -13.09 -22.47
N LEU A 17 6.94 -13.33 -23.77
CA LEU A 17 7.49 -14.58 -24.29
C LEU A 17 8.93 -14.82 -23.81
N ALA A 18 9.76 -13.77 -23.79
CA ALA A 18 11.18 -13.88 -23.42
C ALA A 18 11.41 -14.20 -21.93
N ILE A 19 10.51 -13.78 -21.03
CA ILE A 19 10.68 -13.96 -19.58
C ILE A 19 9.79 -15.04 -18.97
N SER A 20 9.00 -15.76 -19.78
CA SER A 20 8.15 -16.85 -19.32
C SER A 20 8.99 -17.89 -18.56
N PRO A 21 8.55 -18.37 -17.37
CA PRO A 21 7.21 -18.24 -16.76
C PRO A 21 7.01 -17.01 -15.85
N ARG A 22 7.94 -16.05 -15.78
CA ARG A 22 7.84 -14.92 -14.85
C ARG A 22 6.77 -13.90 -15.27
N PRO A 23 6.09 -13.24 -14.32
CA PRO A 23 5.12 -12.17 -14.61
C PRO A 23 5.75 -10.94 -15.26
N VAL A 24 5.04 -10.33 -16.23
CA VAL A 24 5.54 -9.18 -17.02
C VAL A 24 5.49 -7.85 -16.27
N ALA A 25 4.59 -7.75 -15.29
CA ALA A 25 4.37 -6.55 -14.47
C ALA A 25 5.57 -6.16 -13.59
N GLY A 26 6.55 -7.06 -13.41
CA GLY A 26 7.78 -6.79 -12.68
C GLY A 26 7.74 -7.31 -11.25
N LEU A 27 8.21 -6.50 -10.30
CA LEU A 27 8.32 -6.87 -8.88
C LEU A 27 7.04 -6.53 -8.12
N LEU A 28 6.84 -7.19 -6.97
CA LEU A 28 5.77 -6.88 -6.03
C LEU A 28 5.93 -5.44 -5.51
N ARG A 29 4.86 -4.65 -5.58
CA ARG A 29 4.81 -3.29 -5.01
C ARG A 29 4.32 -3.34 -3.56
N TYR A 30 4.94 -2.52 -2.69
CA TYR A 30 4.63 -2.42 -1.27
C TYR A 30 3.49 -1.43 -0.98
N PHE A 31 2.87 -1.56 0.18
CA PHE A 31 1.90 -0.62 0.71
C PHE A 31 2.61 0.49 1.50
N VAL A 32 2.39 1.75 1.16
CA VAL A 32 3.17 2.87 1.70
C VAL A 32 2.86 3.16 3.18
N PHE A 33 1.64 2.88 3.64
CA PHE A 33 1.14 3.39 4.93
C PHE A 33 1.23 2.40 6.11
N SER A 34 1.46 1.10 5.89
CA SER A 34 1.36 0.11 6.98
C SER A 34 2.42 -0.98 6.88
N PHE A 35 3.21 -1.12 7.95
CA PHE A 35 4.21 -2.17 8.09
C PHE A 35 3.58 -3.56 8.26
N VAL A 36 2.56 -3.67 9.10
CA VAL A 36 1.90 -4.96 9.41
C VAL A 36 1.29 -5.57 8.14
N ALA A 37 0.57 -4.74 7.36
CA ALA A 37 0.00 -5.16 6.08
C ALA A 37 1.07 -5.63 5.08
N ASN A 38 2.24 -4.98 5.07
CA ASN A 38 3.36 -5.40 4.22
C ASN A 38 3.93 -6.76 4.64
N VAL A 39 4.02 -7.05 5.94
CA VAL A 39 4.48 -8.36 6.44
C VAL A 39 3.52 -9.47 6.00
N GLU A 40 2.22 -9.27 6.16
CA GLU A 40 1.19 -10.23 5.74
C GLU A 40 1.21 -10.43 4.22
N ARG A 41 1.31 -9.35 3.46
CA ARG A 41 1.41 -9.37 2.00
C ARG A 41 2.64 -10.12 1.51
N LEU A 42 3.78 -9.98 2.18
CA LEU A 42 5.01 -10.74 1.84
C LEU A 42 4.86 -12.23 2.16
N LYS A 43 4.17 -12.59 3.25
CA LYS A 43 3.85 -13.98 3.57
C LYS A 43 2.96 -14.59 2.49
N GLU A 44 1.92 -13.88 2.07
CA GLU A 44 1.01 -14.32 1.00
C GLU A 44 1.72 -14.43 -0.36
N TYR A 45 2.60 -13.47 -0.68
CA TYR A 45 3.40 -13.54 -1.90
C TYR A 45 4.32 -14.77 -1.88
N LYS A 46 4.98 -15.04 -0.75
CA LYS A 46 5.88 -16.19 -0.59
C LYS A 46 5.13 -17.51 -0.71
N SER A 47 3.90 -17.63 -0.21
CA SER A 47 3.10 -18.85 -0.35
C SER A 47 2.62 -19.10 -1.77
N LYS A 48 2.45 -18.04 -2.59
CA LYS A 48 2.03 -18.13 -3.99
C LYS A 48 3.20 -18.24 -4.98
N LEU A 49 4.44 -18.06 -4.51
CA LEU A 49 5.62 -18.05 -5.35
C LEU A 49 6.06 -19.48 -5.68
N ILE A 50 6.02 -19.85 -6.95
CA ILE A 50 6.62 -21.08 -7.46
C ILE A 50 8.10 -20.82 -7.77
N LEU A 51 9.01 -21.46 -7.04
CA LEU A 51 10.45 -21.27 -7.19
C LEU A 51 11.06 -22.37 -8.06
N PHE A 52 11.59 -21.98 -9.22
CA PHE A 52 12.24 -22.92 -10.13
C PHE A 52 13.67 -23.23 -9.68
N PRO A 53 14.06 -24.52 -9.64
CA PRO A 53 15.43 -24.90 -9.35
C PRO A 53 16.38 -24.41 -10.44
N LYS A 54 17.60 -24.01 -10.06
CA LYS A 54 18.64 -23.62 -11.04
C LYS A 54 19.04 -24.78 -11.97
N LYS A 55 19.03 -26.01 -11.44
CA LYS A 55 19.28 -27.25 -12.16
C LYS A 55 18.13 -28.20 -11.88
N LEU A 56 17.39 -28.60 -12.91
CA LEU A 56 16.25 -29.51 -12.79
C LEU A 56 16.64 -30.88 -12.19
N SER A 57 17.87 -31.34 -12.46
CA SER A 57 18.40 -32.59 -11.93
C SER A 57 18.85 -32.53 -10.46
N ALA A 58 19.02 -31.32 -9.90
CA ALA A 58 19.47 -31.15 -8.52
C ALA A 58 18.69 -30.01 -7.83
N PRO A 59 17.40 -30.22 -7.51
CA PRO A 59 16.60 -29.29 -6.73
C PRO A 59 17.19 -29.08 -5.32
N ARG A 60 17.10 -27.86 -4.82
CA ARG A 60 17.55 -27.47 -3.47
C ARG A 60 16.36 -27.34 -2.52
N LYS A 61 16.67 -27.23 -1.22
CA LYS A 61 15.67 -26.94 -0.20
C LYS A 61 15.00 -25.58 -0.49
N GLY A 62 13.68 -25.63 -0.69
CA GLY A 62 12.85 -24.45 -0.98
C GLY A 62 12.50 -24.27 -2.45
N ASP A 63 12.99 -25.11 -3.36
CA ASP A 63 12.48 -25.19 -4.73
C ASP A 63 11.12 -25.92 -4.77
N SER A 64 10.31 -25.59 -5.77
CA SER A 64 8.98 -26.17 -5.97
C SER A 64 9.02 -27.62 -6.46
N ASN A 65 7.98 -28.38 -6.12
CA ASN A 65 7.81 -29.77 -6.57
C ASN A 65 7.58 -29.83 -8.10
N PRO A 66 8.06 -30.84 -8.84
CA PRO A 66 7.76 -31.05 -10.26
C PRO A 66 6.30 -30.90 -10.70
N GLU A 67 5.33 -31.18 -9.85
CA GLU A 67 3.90 -30.98 -10.15
C GLU A 67 3.54 -29.49 -10.23
N GLU A 68 4.02 -28.68 -9.29
CA GLU A 68 3.83 -27.23 -9.29
C GLU A 68 4.51 -26.57 -10.49
N LEU A 69 5.68 -27.08 -10.89
CA LEU A 69 6.42 -26.58 -12.05
C LEU A 69 5.64 -26.77 -13.37
N LYS A 70 4.82 -27.83 -13.48
CA LYS A 70 3.97 -28.07 -14.65
C LYS A 70 2.76 -27.13 -14.70
N VAL A 71 2.24 -26.76 -13.54
CA VAL A 71 1.10 -25.83 -13.41
C VAL A 71 1.54 -24.37 -13.57
N ALA A 72 2.83 -24.09 -13.40
CA ALA A 72 3.39 -22.74 -13.48
C ALA A 72 3.07 -22.05 -14.82
N ALA A 73 2.22 -21.02 -14.75
CA ALA A 73 1.84 -20.18 -15.86
C ALA A 73 2.22 -18.72 -15.61
N GLN A 74 2.42 -17.96 -16.68
CA GLN A 74 2.68 -16.53 -16.58
C GLN A 74 1.43 -15.80 -16.10
N LEU A 75 1.51 -15.13 -14.95
CA LEU A 75 0.46 -14.25 -14.47
C LEU A 75 0.31 -13.02 -15.37
N HIS A 76 -0.93 -12.74 -15.81
CA HIS A 76 -1.28 -11.53 -16.53
C HIS A 76 -1.76 -10.44 -15.55
N GLY A 77 -1.24 -9.23 -15.69
CA GLY A 77 -1.57 -8.10 -14.80
C GLY A 77 -0.58 -7.93 -13.65
N ASP A 78 -0.97 -7.09 -12.69
CA ASP A 78 -0.13 -6.76 -11.53
C ASP A 78 -0.12 -7.89 -10.49
N ILE A 79 1.04 -8.10 -9.87
CA ILE A 79 1.22 -9.08 -8.80
C ILE A 79 0.52 -8.56 -7.54
N LEU A 80 -0.48 -9.31 -7.04
CA LEU A 80 -1.26 -9.00 -5.84
C LEU A 80 -1.70 -7.52 -5.82
N PRO A 81 -2.63 -7.08 -6.67
CA PRO A 81 -2.97 -5.66 -6.76
C PRO A 81 -3.37 -5.07 -5.40
N VAL A 82 -2.88 -3.88 -5.08
CA VAL A 82 -3.28 -3.15 -3.88
C VAL A 82 -4.62 -2.48 -4.18
N SER A 83 -5.67 -2.87 -3.45
CA SER A 83 -6.96 -2.16 -3.44
C SER A 83 -7.06 -1.31 -2.18
N ASN A 84 -7.54 -0.08 -2.35
CA ASN A 84 -7.97 0.73 -1.22
C ASN A 84 -9.42 0.37 -0.96
N VAL A 85 -9.64 -0.47 0.06
CA VAL A 85 -10.99 -0.75 0.54
C VAL A 85 -11.43 0.43 1.40
N ILE A 86 -12.58 0.99 1.06
CA ILE A 86 -13.24 2.02 1.86
C ILE A 86 -14.36 1.32 2.59
N ASP A 87 -14.23 1.21 3.90
CA ASP A 87 -15.26 0.64 4.74
C ASP A 87 -16.31 1.72 5.04
N TYR A 88 -17.54 1.44 4.63
CA TYR A 88 -18.69 2.29 4.95
C TYR A 88 -19.34 1.77 6.23
N GLU A 89 -19.47 2.65 7.21
CA GLU A 89 -20.20 2.32 8.42
C GLU A 89 -21.71 2.29 8.15
N ALA A 90 -22.41 1.30 8.71
CA ALA A 90 -23.86 1.23 8.64
C ALA A 90 -24.49 2.47 9.34
N PRO A 91 -25.67 2.92 8.89
CA PRO A 91 -26.37 4.01 9.54
C PRO A 91 -26.69 3.65 10.99
N ARG A 92 -26.30 4.53 11.92
CA ARG A 92 -26.52 4.38 13.36
C ARG A 92 -27.27 5.59 13.91
N ALA A 93 -28.03 5.38 14.98
CA ALA A 93 -28.70 6.48 15.67
C ALA A 93 -27.67 7.41 16.30
N ILE A 94 -27.92 8.73 16.21
CA ILE A 94 -27.00 9.75 16.69
C ILE A 94 -27.01 9.79 18.23
N ASN A 95 -25.82 9.69 18.83
CA ASN A 95 -25.66 9.74 20.29
C ASN A 95 -25.91 11.15 20.84
N GLU A 96 -26.36 11.28 22.09
CA GLU A 96 -26.56 12.60 22.72
C GLU A 96 -25.27 13.41 22.81
N ALA A 97 -24.13 12.76 23.03
CA ALA A 97 -22.83 13.41 23.06
C ALA A 97 -22.49 14.05 21.71
N GLU A 98 -22.71 13.34 20.60
CA GLU A 98 -22.48 13.84 19.23
C GLU A 98 -23.37 15.05 18.91
N LYS A 99 -24.63 15.04 19.37
CA LYS A 99 -25.56 16.19 19.20
C LYS A 99 -25.08 17.45 19.93
N LYS A 100 -24.42 17.30 21.07
CA LYS A 100 -23.92 18.42 21.88
C LYS A 100 -22.61 19.00 21.34
N VAL A 101 -21.92 18.32 20.41
CA VAL A 101 -20.68 18.84 19.82
C VAL A 101 -21.00 19.98 18.84
N GLU A 102 -20.67 21.21 19.23
CA GLU A 102 -20.73 22.37 18.34
C GLU A 102 -19.55 22.40 17.35
N ILE A 103 -19.66 21.63 16.25
CA ILE A 103 -18.58 21.43 15.27
C ILE A 103 -18.02 22.75 14.75
N TYR A 104 -18.87 23.72 14.41
CA TYR A 104 -18.44 25.02 13.89
C TYR A 104 -17.55 25.78 14.87
N ARG A 105 -17.95 25.85 16.16
CA ARG A 105 -17.15 26.53 17.19
C ARG A 105 -15.86 25.78 17.46
N HIS A 106 -15.90 24.44 17.48
CA HIS A 106 -14.72 23.60 17.66
C HIS A 106 -13.66 23.85 16.56
N LEU A 107 -14.05 23.83 15.29
CA LEU A 107 -13.15 24.11 14.16
C LEU A 107 -12.55 25.52 14.24
N ARG A 108 -13.33 26.51 14.69
CA ARG A 108 -12.84 27.89 14.83
C ARG A 108 -11.82 28.03 15.96
N ARG A 109 -12.04 27.35 17.09
CA ARG A 109 -11.06 27.28 18.19
C ARG A 109 -9.76 26.63 17.71
N LEU A 110 -9.81 25.46 17.08
CA LEU A 110 -8.61 24.78 16.54
C LEU A 110 -7.80 25.66 15.59
N ARG A 111 -8.48 26.42 14.71
CA ARG A 111 -7.82 27.39 13.82
C ARG A 111 -7.17 28.54 14.58
N ALA A 112 -7.85 29.08 15.60
CA ALA A 112 -7.31 30.12 16.45
C ALA A 112 -6.11 29.62 17.26
N ASP A 113 -6.19 28.43 17.83
CA ASP A 113 -5.11 27.81 18.60
C ASP A 113 -3.89 27.58 17.70
N LYS A 114 -4.07 27.05 16.49
CA LYS A 114 -2.97 26.92 15.51
C LYS A 114 -2.37 28.27 15.11
N LYS A 115 -3.20 29.30 14.91
CA LYS A 115 -2.75 30.65 14.52
C LYS A 115 -1.98 31.35 15.65
N TYR A 116 -2.45 31.21 16.88
CA TYR A 116 -1.93 31.96 18.03
C TYR A 116 -0.95 31.15 18.90
N ALA A 117 -0.65 29.89 18.55
CA ALA A 117 0.27 29.03 19.29
C ALA A 117 1.60 29.72 19.61
N GLY A 118 2.31 30.24 18.60
CA GLY A 118 3.60 30.90 18.81
C GLY A 118 3.52 32.18 19.65
N ILE A 119 2.46 32.98 19.51
CA ILE A 119 2.27 34.20 20.33
C ILE A 119 1.98 33.81 21.78
N ARG A 120 1.16 32.79 22.01
CA ARG A 120 0.84 32.30 23.36
C ARG A 120 2.07 31.68 24.03
N GLU A 121 2.86 30.90 23.30
CA GLU A 121 4.14 30.35 23.80
C GLU A 121 5.13 31.46 24.14
N LYS A 122 5.27 32.47 23.28
CA LYS A 122 6.14 33.63 23.56
C LYS A 122 5.71 34.36 24.83
N ARG A 123 4.42 34.70 24.95
CA ARG A 123 3.88 35.36 26.15
C ARG A 123 4.01 34.50 27.41
N ALA A 124 3.83 33.19 27.30
CA ALA A 124 4.00 32.28 28.42
C ALA A 124 5.47 32.21 28.89
N LYS A 125 6.44 32.26 27.97
CA LYS A 125 7.87 32.34 28.28
C LYS A 125 8.24 33.66 28.95
N GLU A 126 7.80 34.79 28.37
CA GLU A 126 8.03 36.12 28.93
C GLU A 126 7.42 36.25 30.34
N ALA A 127 6.19 35.77 30.54
CA ALA A 127 5.56 35.77 31.87
C ALA A 127 6.28 34.84 32.87
N ALA A 128 6.89 33.74 32.41
CA ALA A 128 7.66 32.85 33.28
C ALA A 128 9.05 33.41 33.64
N GLU A 129 9.64 34.23 32.77
CA GLU A 129 10.88 34.96 33.04
C GLU A 129 10.65 36.17 33.95
N GLU A 130 9.50 36.84 33.85
CA GLU A 130 9.13 37.99 34.68
C GLU A 130 8.72 37.61 36.12
N ASN A 131 8.21 36.38 36.32
CA ASN A 131 7.90 35.83 37.65
C ASN A 131 9.09 35.08 38.28
N LYS A 132 10.31 35.28 37.77
CA LYS A 132 11.54 34.63 38.24
C LYS A 132 12.53 35.66 38.77
#